data_AF-A0A5B9FQZ1-F1
#
_entry.id   AF-A0A5B9FQZ1-F1
#
_cell.length_a   1.000
_cell.length_b   1.000
_cell.length_c   1.000
_cell.angle_alpha   90.00
_cell.angle_beta   90.00
_cell.angle_gamma   90.00
#
_symmetry.space_group_name_H-M   'P 1'
#
loop_
_entity.id
_entity.type
_entity.pdbx_description
1 polymer ?
#
loop_
_entity_poly.entity_id
_entity_poly.type
_entity_poly.pdbx_seq_one_letter_code
_entity_poly.pdbx_strand_id
1 'polypeptide(L)'
;MKKNLLKAILFVMFAVFAVSCTDEQSSIEMNENNKEFNLKATGSVWDGVIGVEQNGQYVITVPKERLLTEMQQIVKSLGYDDQLTDATISKLTATNNPSVDAFMLIGTASNSSKNFSTGIMLVQNSSFQFTVDRNFGGASTTCTGCASGCNLRFLTEGTQKIPYCEENGCTYNCVKGEATF
;
A
#
# COMPACT_ATOMS: atom_id res chain seq x y z
N MET A 1 52.00 40.75 21.40
CA MET A 1 51.51 40.37 20.05
C MET A 1 50.92 38.96 20.12
N LYS A 2 49.64 38.84 20.47
CA LYS A 2 48.95 37.59 20.87
C LYS A 2 47.67 37.32 20.03
N LYS A 3 47.58 37.83 18.81
CA LYS A 3 46.32 37.84 18.04
C LYS A 3 46.32 36.99 16.76
N ASN A 4 47.40 36.26 16.47
CA ASN A 4 47.50 35.46 15.23
C ASN A 4 47.32 33.95 15.43
N LEU A 5 47.23 33.47 16.68
CA LEU A 5 47.09 32.04 16.99
C LEU A 5 45.65 31.51 16.84
N LEU A 6 44.66 32.41 16.74
CA LEU A 6 43.24 32.04 16.64
C LEU A 6 42.78 31.68 15.22
N LYS A 7 43.61 31.94 14.18
CA LYS A 7 43.25 31.64 12.78
C LYS A 7 43.74 30.27 12.29
N ALA A 8 44.62 29.60 13.03
CA ALA A 8 45.15 28.29 12.65
C ALA A 8 44.32 27.10 13.17
N ILE A 9 43.48 27.32 14.19
CA ILE A 9 42.66 26.25 14.80
C ILE A 9 41.36 25.99 14.01
N LEU A 10 40.92 26.94 13.17
CA LEU A 10 39.68 26.82 12.41
C LEU A 10 39.81 25.98 11.12
N PHE A 11 41.03 25.61 10.71
CA PHE A 11 41.27 24.83 9.48
C PHE A 11 41.49 23.33 9.74
N VAL A 12 41.74 22.91 10.99
CA VAL A 12 41.97 21.49 11.35
C VAL A 12 40.66 20.79 11.73
N MET A 13 39.57 21.54 11.96
CA MET A 13 38.26 20.97 12.32
C MET A 13 37.40 20.52 11.12
N PHE A 14 37.88 20.70 9.89
CA PHE A 14 37.15 20.29 8.67
C PHE A 14 37.60 18.92 8.11
N ALA A 15 38.60 18.27 8.72
CA ALA A 15 39.16 17.02 8.22
C ALA A 15 38.63 15.75 8.95
N VAL A 16 37.69 15.88 9.90
CA VAL A 16 37.18 14.75 10.71
C VAL A 16 35.75 14.33 10.31
N PHE A 17 35.14 14.96 9.29
CA PHE A 17 33.84 14.54 8.74
C PHE A 17 33.93 13.71 7.45
N ALA A 18 35.13 13.28 7.05
CA ALA A 18 35.33 12.51 5.81
C ALA A 18 35.60 11.00 6.04
N VAL A 19 35.22 10.43 7.19
CA VAL A 19 35.31 8.99 7.47
C VAL A 19 34.09 8.51 8.27
N SER A 20 32.92 8.47 7.61
CA SER A 20 31.67 7.76 7.95
C SER A 20 30.55 8.51 7.22
N CYS A 21 29.84 8.00 6.22
CA CYS A 21 29.56 6.64 5.82
C CYS A 21 30.21 6.32 4.47
N THR A 22 31.06 5.30 4.44
CA THR A 22 31.08 4.40 3.29
C THR A 22 29.63 3.99 3.04
N ASP A 23 29.19 4.04 1.78
CA ASP A 23 27.88 3.60 1.35
C ASP A 23 27.61 2.17 1.83
N GLU A 24 27.09 2.02 3.05
CA GLU A 24 26.12 0.98 3.37
C GLU A 24 24.82 1.42 2.71
N GLN A 25 24.84 1.35 1.38
CA GLN A 25 23.66 0.97 0.63
C GLN A 25 23.31 -0.43 1.13
N SER A 26 22.65 -0.49 2.29
CA SER A 26 21.70 -1.53 2.61
C SER A 26 20.59 -1.37 1.58
N SER A 27 20.91 -1.77 0.36
CA SER A 27 20.03 -2.63 -0.39
C SER A 27 19.54 -3.64 0.64
N ILE A 28 18.32 -3.42 1.11
CA ILE A 28 17.49 -4.52 1.56
C ILE A 28 17.33 -5.34 0.27
N GLU A 29 18.35 -6.13 -0.06
CA GLU A 29 18.20 -7.31 -0.88
C GLU A 29 17.10 -8.08 -0.15
N MET A 30 15.91 -8.01 -0.73
CA MET A 30 14.86 -8.97 -0.45
C MET A 30 15.54 -10.32 -0.58
N ASN A 31 15.81 -10.94 0.57
CA ASN A 31 16.49 -12.22 0.63
C ASN A 31 15.58 -13.24 -0.05
N GLU A 32 15.81 -13.44 -1.35
CA GLU A 32 15.18 -14.44 -2.20
C GLU A 32 15.51 -15.88 -1.77
N ASN A 33 16.19 -16.09 -0.63
CA ASN A 33 16.60 -17.42 -0.17
C ASN A 33 15.63 -18.10 0.82
N ASN A 34 14.39 -17.62 0.95
CA ASN A 34 13.28 -18.49 1.38
C ASN A 34 12.48 -18.98 0.16
N LYS A 35 13.21 -19.48 -0.85
CA LYS A 35 12.70 -20.32 -1.95
C LYS A 35 12.35 -21.71 -1.41
N GLU A 36 11.31 -21.77 -0.58
CA GLU A 36 10.53 -23.01 -0.36
C GLU A 36 9.15 -22.72 0.25
N PHE A 37 8.54 -21.56 -0.07
CA PHE A 37 7.09 -21.42 0.12
C PHE A 37 6.39 -22.14 -1.03
N ASN A 38 6.18 -23.44 -0.83
CA ASN A 38 5.36 -24.38 -1.62
C ASN A 38 4.59 -23.72 -2.78
N LEU A 39 5.25 -23.58 -3.93
CA LEU A 39 4.70 -23.15 -5.22
C LEU A 39 3.84 -24.26 -5.85
N LYS A 40 2.94 -24.83 -5.05
CA LYS A 40 1.94 -25.83 -5.43
C LYS A 40 0.54 -25.49 -4.91
N ALA A 41 0.23 -24.21 -4.75
CA ALA A 41 -1.15 -23.77 -4.62
C ALA A 41 -1.69 -23.39 -6.00
N THR A 42 -2.29 -24.35 -6.70
CA THR A 42 -3.19 -24.13 -7.85
C THR A 42 -4.49 -23.40 -7.47
N GLY A 43 -4.56 -22.80 -6.28
CA GLY A 43 -5.70 -22.05 -5.76
C GLY A 43 -5.59 -20.55 -6.03
N SER A 44 -6.73 -19.87 -5.91
CA SER A 44 -6.85 -18.42 -6.06
C SER A 44 -5.97 -17.70 -5.03
N VAL A 45 -5.33 -16.59 -5.42
CA VAL A 45 -4.61 -15.71 -4.48
C VAL A 45 -5.53 -15.22 -3.36
N TRP A 46 -6.81 -15.06 -3.67
CA TRP A 46 -7.83 -14.53 -2.79
C TRP A 46 -8.25 -15.49 -1.66
N ASP A 47 -7.88 -16.76 -1.77
CA ASP A 47 -8.18 -17.78 -0.76
C ASP A 47 -7.03 -17.97 0.26
N GLY A 48 -5.90 -17.29 0.02
CA GLY A 48 -4.70 -17.39 0.83
C GLY A 48 -4.47 -16.20 1.77
N VAL A 49 -3.32 -16.26 2.45
CA VAL A 49 -2.77 -15.13 3.21
C VAL A 49 -2.19 -14.12 2.23
N ILE A 50 -2.75 -12.90 2.25
CA ILE A 50 -2.32 -11.78 1.40
C ILE A 50 -1.08 -11.12 1.98
N GLY A 51 -1.03 -10.99 3.31
CA GLY A 51 0.08 -10.36 4.00
C GLY A 51 0.07 -10.63 5.50
N VAL A 52 0.99 -10.01 6.21
CA VAL A 52 1.16 -10.12 7.66
C VAL A 52 1.52 -8.77 8.27
N GLU A 53 1.14 -8.55 9.52
CA GLU A 53 1.72 -7.49 10.33
C GLU A 53 2.96 -7.99 11.06
N GLN A 54 4.08 -7.31 10.87
CA GLN A 54 5.35 -7.59 11.55
C GLN A 54 5.94 -6.28 12.04
N ASN A 55 6.20 -6.18 13.34
CA ASN A 55 6.77 -4.98 13.97
C ASN A 55 5.99 -3.68 13.66
N GLY A 56 4.66 -3.76 13.60
CA GLY A 56 3.78 -2.62 13.26
C GLY A 56 3.79 -2.22 11.79
N GLN A 57 4.46 -2.98 10.92
CA GLN A 57 4.44 -2.79 9.46
C GLN A 57 3.57 -3.85 8.79
N TYR A 58 2.86 -3.45 7.74
CA TYR A 58 2.04 -4.36 6.93
C TYR A 58 2.83 -4.84 5.70
N VAL A 59 3.14 -6.13 5.67
CA VAL A 59 3.99 -6.74 4.66
C VAL A 59 3.17 -7.69 3.80
N ILE A 60 3.15 -7.48 2.48
CA ILE A 60 2.52 -8.41 1.54
C ILE A 60 3.40 -9.66 1.41
N THR A 61 2.81 -10.84 1.61
CA THR A 61 3.51 -12.12 1.56
C THR A 61 3.37 -12.83 0.22
N VAL A 62 2.35 -12.48 -0.56
CA VAL A 62 2.15 -12.97 -1.93
C VAL A 62 3.18 -12.29 -2.85
N PRO A 63 3.79 -13.00 -3.81
CA PRO A 63 4.65 -12.36 -4.82
C PRO A 63 3.92 -11.18 -5.47
N LYS A 64 4.52 -9.98 -5.39
CA LYS A 64 3.87 -8.71 -5.80
C LYS A 64 3.34 -8.76 -7.23
N GLU A 65 4.09 -9.34 -8.16
CA GLU A 65 3.69 -9.48 -9.56
C GLU A 65 2.44 -10.34 -9.73
N ARG A 66 2.33 -11.45 -8.97
CA ARG A 66 1.14 -12.30 -8.98
C ARG A 66 -0.06 -11.55 -8.43
N LEU A 67 0.10 -10.85 -7.31
CA LEU A 67 -0.97 -10.06 -6.71
C LEU A 67 -1.45 -8.94 -7.64
N LEU A 68 -0.52 -8.20 -8.24
CA LEU A 68 -0.85 -7.15 -9.23
C LEU A 68 -1.55 -7.73 -10.45
N THR A 69 -1.15 -8.92 -10.92
CA THR A 69 -1.81 -9.59 -12.05
C THR A 69 -3.28 -9.89 -11.74
N GLU A 70 -3.56 -10.43 -10.56
CA GLU A 70 -4.92 -10.74 -10.11
C GLU A 70 -5.75 -9.46 -9.92
N MET A 71 -5.17 -8.42 -9.30
CA MET A 71 -5.83 -7.12 -9.18
C MET A 71 -6.07 -6.47 -10.55
N GLN A 72 -5.16 -6.66 -11.51
CA GLN A 72 -5.32 -6.13 -12.86
C GLN A 72 -6.48 -6.79 -13.61
N GLN A 73 -6.76 -8.08 -13.35
CA GLN A 73 -7.93 -8.76 -13.93
C GLN A 73 -9.23 -8.11 -13.44
N ILE A 74 -9.30 -7.76 -12.16
CA ILE A 74 -10.43 -7.03 -11.57
C ILE A 74 -10.61 -5.68 -12.28
N VAL A 75 -9.54 -4.90 -12.39
CA VAL A 75 -9.56 -3.59 -13.07
C VAL A 75 -10.06 -3.71 -14.51
N LYS A 76 -9.58 -4.71 -15.26
CA LYS A 76 -10.01 -4.97 -16.63
C LYS A 76 -11.46 -5.43 -16.73
N SER A 77 -11.94 -6.21 -15.75
CA SER A 77 -13.34 -6.66 -15.72
C SER A 77 -14.33 -5.51 -15.57
N LEU A 78 -13.88 -4.39 -14.99
CA LEU A 78 -14.64 -3.14 -14.87
C LEU A 78 -14.54 -2.25 -16.13
N GLY A 79 -13.79 -2.67 -17.15
CA GLY A 79 -13.59 -1.92 -18.38
C GLY A 79 -12.56 -0.80 -18.29
N TYR A 80 -11.67 -0.84 -17.29
CA TYR A 80 -10.57 0.12 -17.16
C TYR A 80 -9.27 -0.45 -17.74
N ASP A 81 -8.50 0.42 -18.39
CA ASP A 81 -7.20 0.09 -19.01
C ASP A 81 -6.00 0.54 -18.16
N ASP A 82 -6.25 1.16 -17.00
CA ASP A 82 -5.21 1.61 -16.09
C ASP A 82 -4.35 0.43 -15.61
N GLN A 83 -3.03 0.57 -15.74
CA GLN A 83 -2.07 -0.45 -15.33
C GLN A 83 -1.66 -0.22 -13.88
N LEU A 84 -1.98 -1.17 -13.00
CA LEU A 84 -1.52 -1.15 -11.62
C LEU A 84 -0.01 -1.36 -11.58
N THR A 85 0.65 -0.51 -10.80
CA THR A 85 2.12 -0.47 -10.63
C THR A 85 2.53 -0.77 -9.20
N ASP A 86 1.64 -0.56 -8.24
CA ASP A 86 1.91 -0.77 -6.84
C ASP A 86 0.73 -1.38 -6.10
N ALA A 87 1.02 -2.06 -4.99
CA ALA A 87 0.04 -2.69 -4.12
C ALA A 87 0.53 -2.57 -2.67
N THR A 88 -0.33 -2.09 -1.78
CA THR A 88 -0.01 -1.89 -0.36
C THR A 88 -1.17 -2.33 0.52
N ILE A 89 -0.88 -2.78 1.74
CA ILE A 89 -1.91 -2.98 2.76
C ILE A 89 -1.96 -1.69 3.58
N SER A 90 -3.14 -1.08 3.64
CA SER A 90 -3.37 0.15 4.38
C SER A 90 -4.37 -0.09 5.50
N LYS A 91 -4.03 0.42 6.69
CA LYS A 91 -4.99 0.61 7.77
C LYS A 91 -5.73 1.92 7.55
N LEU A 92 -7.04 1.85 7.43
CA LEU A 92 -7.93 2.99 7.25
C LEU A 92 -8.80 3.12 8.50
N THR A 93 -9.17 4.36 8.84
CA THR A 93 -10.17 4.66 9.87
C THR A 93 -11.49 5.08 9.20
N ALA A 94 -12.63 4.66 9.75
CA ALA A 94 -13.92 4.95 9.15
C ALA A 94 -14.22 6.45 9.21
N THR A 95 -14.64 7.02 8.09
CA THR A 95 -14.81 8.49 8.00
C THR A 95 -15.94 9.04 8.86
N ASN A 96 -16.95 8.22 9.17
CA ASN A 96 -18.06 8.58 10.04
C ASN A 96 -17.95 7.98 11.46
N ASN A 97 -16.91 7.20 11.76
CA ASN A 97 -16.71 6.61 13.08
C ASN A 97 -15.20 6.39 13.36
N PRO A 98 -14.52 7.33 14.02
CA PRO A 98 -13.07 7.26 14.23
C PRO A 98 -12.61 6.16 15.19
N SER A 99 -13.54 5.47 15.85
CA SER A 99 -13.23 4.33 16.72
C SER A 99 -13.10 3.00 15.96
N VAL A 100 -13.47 2.98 14.67
CA VAL A 100 -13.47 1.77 13.84
C VAL A 100 -12.40 1.86 12.78
N ASP A 101 -11.50 0.87 12.80
CA ASP A 101 -10.48 0.69 11.80
C ASP A 101 -10.79 -0.52 10.90
N ALA A 102 -10.25 -0.48 9.68
CA ALA A 102 -10.26 -1.59 8.75
C ALA A 102 -8.96 -1.65 7.97
N PHE A 103 -8.68 -2.82 7.40
CA PHE A 103 -7.52 -3.04 6.54
C PHE A 103 -7.99 -3.20 5.10
N MET A 104 -7.25 -2.65 4.16
CA MET A 104 -7.55 -2.73 2.74
C MET A 104 -6.26 -2.99 1.97
N LEU A 105 -6.29 -3.97 1.06
CA LEU A 105 -5.28 -4.09 0.01
C LEU A 105 -5.62 -3.06 -1.07
N ILE A 106 -4.72 -2.12 -1.32
CA ILE A 106 -4.91 -1.04 -2.28
C ILE A 106 -3.87 -1.18 -3.39
N GLY A 107 -4.35 -1.37 -4.61
CA GLY A 107 -3.56 -1.29 -5.83
C GLY A 107 -3.70 0.10 -6.46
N THR A 108 -2.60 0.67 -6.94
CA THR A 108 -2.58 2.00 -7.56
C THR A 108 -1.89 1.97 -8.92
N ALA A 109 -2.32 2.84 -9.83
CA ALA A 109 -1.65 3.07 -11.11
C ALA A 109 -0.95 4.44 -11.07
N SER A 110 0.37 4.45 -10.93
CA SER A 110 1.17 5.68 -10.81
C SER A 110 1.17 6.53 -12.09
N ASN A 111 0.91 5.90 -13.24
CA ASN A 111 0.87 6.57 -14.55
C ASN A 111 -0.53 7.03 -14.97
N SER A 112 -1.55 6.90 -14.11
CA SER A 112 -2.91 7.31 -14.44
C SER A 112 -3.07 8.82 -14.34
N SER A 113 -3.58 9.44 -15.41
CA SER A 113 -3.95 10.86 -15.41
C SER A 113 -5.16 11.19 -14.54
N LYS A 114 -5.85 10.17 -14.00
CA LYS A 114 -7.13 10.31 -13.30
C LYS A 114 -7.10 9.89 -11.82
N ASN A 115 -5.92 9.66 -11.25
CA ASN A 115 -5.71 9.01 -9.94
C ASN A 115 -6.53 7.74 -9.81
N PHE A 116 -5.91 6.60 -10.09
CA PHE A 116 -6.58 5.32 -10.08
C PHE A 116 -6.16 4.49 -8.87
N SER A 117 -7.15 3.98 -8.13
CA SER A 117 -6.93 3.01 -7.07
C SER A 117 -8.02 1.95 -7.06
N THR A 118 -7.65 0.71 -6.72
CA THR A 118 -8.59 -0.39 -6.50
C THR A 118 -8.30 -1.08 -5.17
N GLY A 119 -9.34 -1.34 -4.40
CA GLY A 119 -9.28 -1.71 -3.00
C GLY A 119 -10.04 -3.00 -2.73
N ILE A 120 -9.46 -3.87 -1.90
CA ILE A 120 -10.10 -5.09 -1.41
C ILE A 120 -10.01 -5.08 0.10
N MET A 121 -11.15 -5.25 0.78
CA MET A 121 -11.21 -5.29 2.23
C MET A 121 -10.52 -6.55 2.76
N LEU A 122 -9.73 -6.38 3.82
CA LEU A 122 -8.99 -7.43 4.50
C LEU A 122 -9.46 -7.57 5.95
N VAL A 123 -9.41 -8.80 6.45
CA VAL A 123 -9.54 -9.11 7.86
C VAL A 123 -8.19 -9.59 8.39
N GLN A 124 -7.83 -9.12 9.58
CA GLN A 124 -6.66 -9.59 10.31
C GLN A 124 -7.08 -10.68 11.30
N ASN A 125 -6.43 -11.83 11.25
CA ASN A 125 -6.66 -12.90 12.21
C ASN A 125 -5.80 -12.74 13.47
N SER A 126 -6.01 -13.61 14.47
CA SER A 126 -5.25 -13.61 15.73
C SER A 126 -3.75 -13.89 15.57
N SER A 127 -3.32 -14.37 14.40
CA SER A 127 -1.92 -14.60 14.04
C SER A 127 -1.32 -13.44 13.24
N PHE A 128 -1.99 -12.28 13.24
CA PHE A 128 -1.56 -11.07 12.51
C PHE A 128 -1.49 -11.26 10.99
N GLN A 129 -2.17 -12.26 10.45
CA GLN A 129 -2.24 -12.51 9.01
C GLN A 129 -3.46 -11.81 8.41
N PHE A 130 -3.29 -11.26 7.22
CA PHE A 130 -4.35 -10.63 6.45
C PHE A 130 -4.89 -11.61 5.39
N THR A 131 -6.21 -11.78 5.38
CA THR A 131 -6.96 -12.53 4.37
C THR A 131 -8.09 -11.65 3.84
N VAL A 132 -8.67 -12.00 2.68
CA VAL A 132 -9.84 -11.28 2.14
C VAL A 132 -11.00 -11.32 3.13
N ASP A 133 -11.61 -10.17 3.41
CA ASP A 133 -12.83 -10.09 4.22
C ASP A 133 -14.04 -10.53 3.39
N ARG A 134 -14.32 -11.84 3.41
CA ARG A 134 -15.43 -12.44 2.66
C ARG A 134 -16.81 -12.11 3.27
N ASN A 135 -16.88 -11.68 4.53
CA ASN A 135 -18.12 -11.15 5.10
C ASN A 135 -18.51 -9.84 4.42
N PHE A 136 -17.54 -9.18 3.78
CA PHE A 136 -17.73 -8.02 2.94
C PHE A 136 -17.87 -8.36 1.45
N GLY A 137 -18.51 -9.49 1.15
CA GLY A 137 -18.93 -9.87 -0.20
C GLY A 137 -17.82 -10.25 -1.17
N GLY A 138 -16.55 -10.21 -0.76
CA GLY A 138 -15.42 -10.47 -1.65
C GLY A 138 -15.39 -9.54 -2.87
N ALA A 139 -15.93 -8.33 -2.73
CA ALA A 139 -15.96 -7.34 -3.78
C ALA A 139 -14.77 -6.39 -3.68
N SER A 140 -14.29 -5.96 -4.84
CA SER A 140 -13.33 -4.87 -4.96
C SER A 140 -14.07 -3.55 -5.15
N THR A 141 -13.44 -2.45 -4.74
CA THR A 141 -13.91 -1.10 -5.04
C THR A 141 -12.81 -0.36 -5.78
N THR A 142 -13.14 0.16 -6.96
CA THR A 142 -12.25 0.98 -7.77
C THR A 142 -12.68 2.44 -7.71
N CYS A 143 -11.71 3.34 -7.58
CA CYS A 143 -11.88 4.79 -7.58
C CYS A 143 -10.97 5.43 -8.63
N THR A 144 -11.57 6.25 -9.49
CA THR A 144 -10.86 6.98 -10.56
C THR A 144 -11.63 8.25 -10.93
N GLY A 145 -10.99 9.21 -11.59
CA GLY A 145 -11.68 10.25 -12.35
C GLY A 145 -11.14 11.67 -12.15
N CYS A 146 -10.17 11.87 -11.27
CA CYS A 146 -9.75 13.19 -10.88
C CYS A 146 -8.28 13.28 -10.44
N ALA A 147 -7.49 14.11 -11.13
CA ALA A 147 -6.06 14.30 -10.86
C ALA A 147 -5.75 14.96 -9.50
N SER A 148 -6.68 15.75 -8.94
CA SER A 148 -6.50 16.37 -7.62
C SER A 148 -6.85 15.44 -6.45
N GLY A 149 -7.58 14.35 -6.68
CA GLY A 149 -7.74 13.30 -5.68
C GLY A 149 -9.00 12.43 -5.80
N CYS A 150 -8.83 11.13 -6.04
CA CYS A 150 -9.91 10.17 -5.82
C CYS A 150 -9.37 9.01 -4.99
N ASN A 151 -9.69 9.02 -3.69
CA ASN A 151 -9.06 8.11 -2.73
C ASN A 151 -10.05 7.08 -2.20
N LEU A 152 -9.59 5.84 -2.10
CA LEU A 152 -10.34 4.81 -1.41
C LEU A 152 -10.43 5.10 0.09
N ARG A 153 -11.65 5.14 0.59
CA ARG A 153 -12.01 5.25 2.00
C ARG A 153 -13.08 4.23 2.33
N PHE A 154 -13.45 4.17 3.60
CA PHE A 154 -14.65 3.48 4.01
C PHE A 154 -15.38 4.25 5.11
N LEU A 155 -16.68 4.01 5.19
CA LEU A 155 -17.56 4.44 6.27
C LEU A 155 -18.21 3.22 6.92
N THR A 156 -18.96 3.40 7.98
CA THR A 156 -19.66 2.31 8.67
C THR A 156 -21.15 2.59 8.80
N GLU A 157 -21.97 1.54 8.66
CA GLU A 157 -23.40 1.58 8.96
C GLU A 157 -23.75 0.35 9.79
N GLY A 158 -23.90 0.54 11.11
CA GLY A 158 -23.96 -0.57 12.06
C GLY A 158 -22.67 -1.39 12.06
N THR A 159 -22.76 -2.68 11.74
CA THR A 159 -21.60 -3.59 11.62
C THR A 159 -21.02 -3.64 10.21
N GLN A 160 -21.67 -3.00 9.24
CA GLN A 160 -21.24 -2.99 7.85
C GLN A 160 -20.17 -1.92 7.65
N LYS A 161 -19.07 -2.28 6.99
CA LYS A 161 -18.07 -1.35 6.46
C LYS A 161 -18.47 -1.03 5.03
N ILE A 162 -18.33 0.18 4.51
CA ILE A 162 -18.76 0.50 3.14
C ILE A 162 -17.63 1.25 2.46
N PRO A 163 -16.87 0.59 1.56
CA PRO A 163 -15.83 1.26 0.79
C PRO A 163 -16.47 2.24 -0.21
N TYR A 164 -15.84 3.40 -0.35
CA TYR A 164 -16.29 4.46 -1.23
C TYR A 164 -15.11 5.31 -1.74
N CYS A 165 -15.39 6.14 -2.73
CA CYS A 165 -14.43 7.08 -3.30
C CYS A 165 -14.59 8.46 -2.67
N GLU A 166 -13.59 8.90 -1.93
CA GLU A 166 -13.52 10.22 -1.35
C GLU A 166 -12.94 11.23 -2.35
N GLU A 167 -13.72 12.27 -2.62
CA GLU A 167 -13.45 13.29 -3.63
C GLU A 167 -12.43 14.35 -3.18
N ASN A 168 -11.38 14.00 -2.43
CA ASN A 168 -10.43 14.95 -1.82
C ASN A 168 -9.95 16.08 -2.76
N GLY A 169 -10.65 17.23 -2.78
CA GLY A 169 -10.35 18.35 -3.67
C GLY A 169 -10.85 18.19 -5.11
N CYS A 170 -11.74 17.25 -5.38
CA CYS A 170 -12.46 17.07 -6.63
C CYS A 170 -13.88 17.60 -6.50
N THR A 171 -14.34 18.29 -7.53
CA THR A 171 -15.73 18.73 -7.62
C THR A 171 -16.54 17.67 -8.38
N TYR A 172 -17.03 16.64 -7.70
CA TYR A 172 -17.95 15.63 -8.26
C TYR A 172 -17.40 14.86 -9.48
N ASN A 173 -16.15 14.43 -9.40
CA ASN A 173 -15.45 13.75 -10.51
C ASN A 173 -14.99 12.33 -10.16
N CYS A 174 -15.27 11.84 -8.95
CA CYS A 174 -14.94 10.46 -8.60
C CYS A 174 -15.97 9.49 -9.18
N VAL A 175 -15.47 8.52 -9.92
CA VAL A 175 -16.23 7.36 -10.38
C VAL A 175 -15.86 6.17 -9.51
N LYS A 176 -16.89 5.54 -8.94
CA LYS A 176 -16.77 4.29 -8.19
C LYS A 176 -17.15 3.11 -9.11
N GLY A 177 -16.32 2.09 -9.16
CA GLY A 177 -16.63 0.78 -9.76
C GLY A 177 -16.55 -0.33 -8.71
N GLU A 178 -17.35 -1.38 -8.85
CA GLU A 178 -17.33 -2.55 -7.96
C GLU A 178 -17.37 -3.85 -8.76
N ALA A 179 -16.49 -4.80 -8.42
CA ALA A 179 -16.40 -6.09 -9.09
C ALA A 179 -16.17 -7.23 -8.09
N THR A 180 -16.83 -8.36 -8.32
CA THR A 180 -16.62 -9.63 -7.61
C THR A 180 -15.52 -10.45 -8.29
N PHE A 181 -14.74 -11.21 -7.52
CA PHE A 181 -13.60 -11.99 -8.01
C PHE A 181 -13.39 -13.30 -7.23
#